data_AF-A0ABD4UJN0-F1
#
_entry.id   AF-A0ABD4UJN0-F1
#
_cell.length_a   1.000
_cell.length_b   1.000
_cell.length_c   1.000
_cell.angle_alpha   90.00
_cell.angle_beta   90.00
_cell.angle_gamma   90.00
#
_symmetry.space_group_name_H-M   'P 1'
#
loop_
_entity.id
_entity.type
_entity.pdbx_description
1 polymer ?
#
loop_
_entity_poly.entity_id
_entity_poly.type
_entity_poly.pdbx_seq_one_letter_code
_entity_poly.pdbx_strand_id
1 'polypeptide(L)'
;MTQSGIDWREVLFDLRRLGLMPSDVSRELRGVISEKAVRVYTDEVSEPSHVRGELILDLWCEKTGKRREDAPRRPLLLRSNPLARVVRA
;
A
#
# COMPACT_ATOMS: atom_id res chain seq x y z
N MET A 1 17.88 -1.04 -11.70
CA MET A 1 16.43 -1.17 -11.45
C MET A 1 16.17 -0.66 -10.04
N THR A 2 15.47 0.46 -9.89
CA THR A 2 15.03 0.96 -8.58
C THR A 2 13.88 0.07 -8.10
N GLN A 3 14.07 -0.63 -6.98
CA GLN A 3 12.99 -1.38 -6.34
C GLN A 3 11.97 -0.35 -5.80
N SER A 4 10.68 -0.54 -6.06
CA SER A 4 9.62 0.36 -5.60
C SER A 4 8.51 -0.44 -4.91
N GLY A 5 8.04 0.07 -3.78
CA GLY A 5 6.93 -0.51 -3.02
C GLY A 5 5.63 0.21 -3.34
N ILE A 6 4.49 -0.38 -2.96
CA ILE A 6 3.20 0.28 -3.06
C ILE A 6 3.16 1.45 -2.06
N ASP A 7 2.67 2.59 -2.52
CA ASP A 7 2.34 3.72 -1.67
C ASP A 7 0.90 3.55 -1.14
N TRP A 8 0.79 2.86 0.00
CA TRP A 8 -0.51 2.53 0.60
C TRP A 8 -1.32 3.76 0.99
N ARG A 9 -0.64 4.85 1.36
CA ARG A 9 -1.29 6.12 1.69
C ARG A 9 -1.98 6.68 0.45
N GLU A 10 -1.30 6.76 -0.68
CA GLU A 10 -1.91 7.27 -1.92
C GLU A 10 -3.01 6.34 -2.46
N VAL A 11 -2.86 5.01 -2.34
CA VAL A 11 -3.93 4.05 -2.67
C VAL A 11 -5.20 4.33 -1.86
N LEU A 12 -5.08 4.51 -0.54
CA LEU A 12 -6.21 4.81 0.33
C LEU A 12 -6.76 6.23 0.13
N PHE A 13 -5.91 7.19 -0.25
CA PHE A 13 -6.36 8.53 -0.63
C PHE A 13 -7.16 8.53 -1.93
N ASP A 14 -6.79 7.73 -2.92
CA ASP A 14 -7.59 7.56 -4.14
C ASP A 14 -9.00 7.06 -3.83
N LEU A 15 -9.13 6.05 -2.96
CA LEU A 15 -10.44 5.59 -2.48
C LEU A 15 -11.21 6.70 -1.76
N ARG A 16 -10.54 7.49 -0.93
CA ARG A 16 -11.14 8.64 -0.26
C ARG A 16 -11.61 9.73 -1.23
N ARG A 17 -10.86 9.98 -2.31
CA ARG A 17 -11.24 10.91 -3.40
C ARG A 17 -12.51 10.46 -4.13
N LEU A 18 -12.79 9.15 -4.13
CA LEU A 18 -14.03 8.55 -4.62
C LEU A 18 -15.17 8.53 -3.57
N GLY A 19 -14.94 9.11 -2.39
CA GLY A 19 -15.93 9.19 -1.31
C GLY A 19 -15.92 8.01 -0.34
N LEU A 20 -15.01 7.04 -0.48
CA LEU A 20 -14.89 5.93 0.46
C LEU A 20 -14.05 6.35 1.67
N MET A 21 -14.71 6.63 2.79
CA MET A 21 -14.03 6.89 4.06
C MET A 21 -13.47 5.58 4.64
N PRO A 22 -12.56 5.62 5.64
CA PRO A 22 -11.98 4.41 6.23
C PRO A 22 -13.01 3.38 6.72
N SER A 23 -14.16 3.85 7.22
CA SER A 23 -15.29 3.01 7.62
C SER A 23 -15.94 2.28 6.44
N ASP A 24 -16.03 2.95 5.29
CA ASP A 24 -16.55 2.37 4.06
C ASP A 24 -15.59 1.34 3.50
N VAL A 25 -14.28 1.64 3.46
CA VAL A 25 -13.25 0.68 3.05
C VAL A 25 -13.31 -0.59 3.91
N SER A 26 -13.43 -0.44 5.23
CA SER A 26 -13.59 -1.58 6.13
C SER A 26 -14.85 -2.40 5.81
N ARG A 27 -15.97 -1.72 5.54
CA ARG A 27 -17.25 -2.36 5.18
C ARG A 27 -17.20 -3.08 3.83
N GLU A 28 -16.62 -2.48 2.80
CA GLU A 28 -16.44 -3.10 1.47
C GLU A 28 -15.58 -4.37 1.58
N LEU A 29 -14.57 -4.35 2.46
CA LEU A 29 -13.73 -5.51 2.78
C LEU A 29 -14.37 -6.44 3.84
N ARG A 30 -15.68 -6.32 4.09
CA ARG A 30 -16.47 -7.16 5.00
C ARG A 30 -15.88 -7.24 6.42
N GLY A 31 -15.23 -6.18 6.88
CA GLY A 31 -14.61 -6.08 8.20
C GLY A 31 -13.30 -6.88 8.38
N VAL A 32 -12.79 -7.54 7.34
CA VAL A 32 -11.51 -8.28 7.38
C VAL A 32 -10.34 -7.36 7.76
N ILE A 33 -10.42 -6.10 7.32
CA ILE A 33 -9.55 -5.01 7.73
C ILE A 33 -10.41 -4.00 8.49
N SER A 34 -10.09 -3.76 9.76
CA SER A 34 -10.84 -2.81 10.59
C SER A 34 -10.57 -1.36 10.16
N GLU A 35 -11.54 -0.47 10.39
CA GLU A 35 -11.37 0.97 10.16
C GLU A 35 -10.08 1.52 10.79
N LYS A 36 -9.79 1.09 12.03
CA LYS A 36 -8.55 1.48 12.73
C LYS A 36 -7.30 1.08 11.95
N ALA A 37 -7.27 -0.12 11.38
CA ALA A 37 -6.14 -0.57 10.57
C ALA A 37 -6.01 0.26 9.29
N VAL A 38 -7.13 0.57 8.61
CA VAL A 38 -7.14 1.45 7.43
C VAL A 38 -6.55 2.82 7.75
N ARG A 39 -6.92 3.42 8.90
CA ARG A 39 -6.35 4.69 9.39
C ARG A 39 -4.85 4.58 9.65
N VAL A 40 -4.41 3.53 10.36
CA VAL A 40 -2.98 3.25 10.60
C VAL A 40 -2.17 3.15 9.31
N TYR A 41 -2.72 2.54 8.26
CA TYR A 41 -2.06 2.45 6.95
C TYR A 41 -2.05 3.80 6.22
N THR A 42 -3.12 4.59 6.36
CA THR A 42 -3.22 5.94 5.79
C THR A 42 -2.22 6.90 6.42
N ASP A 43 -2.04 6.80 7.73
CA ASP A 43 -1.10 7.60 8.52
C ASP A 43 0.35 7.09 8.41
N GLU A 44 0.59 6.06 7.58
CA GLU A 44 1.90 5.45 7.33
C GLU A 44 2.60 4.90 8.59
N VAL A 45 1.83 4.66 9.66
CA VAL A 45 2.35 4.11 10.93
C VAL A 45 2.80 2.65 10.77
N SER A 46 2.12 1.90 9.91
CA SER A 46 2.55 0.56 9.48
C SER A 46 2.05 0.24 8.09
N GLU A 47 2.61 -0.79 7.46
CA GLU A 47 2.13 -1.31 6.19
C GLU A 47 1.18 -2.50 6.40
N PRO A 48 0.21 -2.72 5.49
CA PRO A 48 -0.56 -3.96 5.51
C PRO A 48 0.33 -5.18 5.27
N SER A 49 -0.07 -6.33 5.81
CA SER A 49 0.52 -7.61 5.41
C SER A 49 0.23 -7.87 3.94
N HIS A 50 0.99 -8.78 3.31
CA HIS A 50 0.79 -9.11 1.89
C HIS A 50 -0.68 -9.40 1.54
N VAL A 51 -1.33 -10.31 2.27
CA VAL A 51 -2.75 -10.67 2.05
C VAL A 51 -3.68 -9.46 2.20
N ARG A 52 -3.49 -8.63 3.23
CA ARG A 52 -4.32 -7.43 3.42
C ARG A 52 -4.08 -6.40 2.33
N GLY A 53 -2.84 -6.27 1.88
CA GLY A 53 -2.45 -5.41 0.77
C GLY A 53 -3.13 -5.81 -0.53
N GLU A 54 -3.18 -7.12 -0.82
CA GLU A 54 -3.91 -7.64 -1.98
C GLU A 54 -5.39 -7.25 -1.94
N LEU A 55 -6.06 -7.45 -0.80
CA LEU A 55 -7.48 -7.09 -0.65
C LEU A 55 -7.73 -5.59 -0.87
N ILE A 56 -6.84 -4.73 -0.36
CA ILE A 56 -6.95 -3.27 -0.56
C ILE A 56 -6.72 -2.91 -2.03
N LEU A 57 -5.76 -3.55 -2.70
CA LEU A 57 -5.47 -3.30 -4.11
C LEU A 57 -6.60 -3.77 -5.03
N ASP A 58 -7.21 -4.92 -4.73
CA ASP A 58 -8.35 -5.41 -5.49
C ASP A 58 -9.53 -4.43 -5.38
N LEU A 59 -9.85 -3.95 -4.17
CA LEU A 59 -10.86 -2.92 -3.97
C LEU A 59 -10.52 -1.62 -4.72
N TRP A 60 -9.26 -1.19 -4.68
CA TRP A 60 -8.82 0.00 -5.39
C TRP A 60 -8.95 -0.15 -6.90
N CYS A 61 -8.57 -1.30 -7.47
CA CYS A 61 -8.76 -1.59 -8.89
C CYS A 61 -10.25 -1.56 -9.26
N GLU A 62 -11.10 -2.19 -8.44
CA GLU A 62 -12.55 -2.21 -8.63
C GLU A 62 -13.15 -0.79 -8.65
N LYS A 63 -12.84 0.04 -7.65
CA LYS A 63 -13.47 1.37 -7.51
C LYS A 63 -12.90 2.42 -8.47
N THR A 64 -11.61 2.33 -8.80
CA THR A 64 -10.98 3.30 -9.72
C THR A 64 -11.08 2.89 -11.19
N GLY A 65 -11.32 1.61 -11.47
CA GLY A 65 -11.22 1.04 -12.81
C GLY A 65 -9.78 0.95 -13.34
N LYS A 66 -8.78 1.30 -12.53
CA LYS A 66 -7.36 1.22 -12.89
C LYS A 66 -6.84 -0.20 -12.74
N ARG A 67 -5.69 -0.47 -13.36
CA ARG A 67 -5.03 -1.76 -13.24
C ARG A 67 -4.02 -1.72 -12.11
N ARG A 68 -3.68 -2.89 -11.58
CA ARG A 68 -2.74 -3.03 -10.45
C ARG A 68 -1.37 -2.39 -10.75
N GLU A 69 -0.91 -2.44 -12.00
CA GLU A 69 0.36 -1.80 -12.37
C GLU A 69 0.37 -0.27 -12.25
N ASP A 70 -0.82 0.35 -12.28
CA ASP A 70 -1.04 1.78 -12.14
C ASP A 70 -1.10 2.22 -10.67
N ALA A 71 -1.05 1.27 -9.73
CA ALA A 71 -1.09 1.57 -8.31
C ALA A 71 0.08 2.51 -7.94
N PRO A 72 -0.18 3.56 -7.13
CA PRO A 72 0.86 4.46 -6.63
C PRO A 72 2.05 3.70 -6.06
N ARG A 73 3.26 4.09 -6.47
CA ARG A 73 4.51 3.47 -6.01
C ARG A 73 5.46 4.50 -5.43
N ARG A 74 6.14 4.11 -4.35
CA ARG A 74 7.23 4.88 -3.75
C ARG A 74 8.58 4.16 -3.92
N PRO A 75 9.68 4.89 -4.14
CA PRO A 75 11.01 4.27 -4.19
C PRO A 75 11.32 3.56 -2.87
N LEU A 76 11.75 2.29 -2.94
CA LEU A 76 12.33 1.64 -1.78
C LEU A 76 13.78 2.07 -1.71
N LEU A 77 14.13 2.80 -0.65
CA LEU A 77 15.53 3.01 -0.31
C LEU A 77 16.10 1.65 0.06
N LEU A 78 16.85 1.05 -0.88
CA LEU A 78 17.68 -0.11 -0.60
C LEU A 78 18.57 0.28 0.59
N ARG A 79 18.38 -0.39 1.73
CA ARG A 79 19.34 -0.28 2.82
C ARG A 79 20.67 -0.80 2.27
N SER A 80 21.63 0.11 2.06
CA SER A 80 22.99 -0.26 1.70
C SER A 80 23.46 -1.31 2.70
N ASN A 81 23.71 -2.53 2.22
CA ASN A 81 24.19 -3.62 3.06
C ASN A 81 25.59 -3.24 3.59
N PRO A 82 25.78 -3.02 4.90
CA PRO A 82 27.07 -2.62 5.45
C PRO A 82 28.14 -3.71 5.35
N LEU A 83 27.78 -4.94 4.92
CA LEU A 83 28.70 -6.07 4.77
C LEU A 83 29.16 -6.32 3.32
N ALA A 84 28.88 -5.42 2.38
CA ALA A 84 29.46 -5.49 1.04
C ALA A 84 30.97 -5.18 1.10
N ARG A 85 31.76 -6.14 1.61
CA ARG A 85 33.22 -6.07 1.67
C ARG A 85 33.72 -6.13 0.23
N VAL A 86 34.21 -4.99 -0.27
CA VAL A 86 34.89 -4.92 -1.56
C VAL A 86 36.15 -5.80 -1.47
N VAL A 87 36.11 -6.96 -2.11
CA VAL A 87 37.33 -7.73 -2.39
C VAL A 87 37.99 -7.04 -3.57
N ARG A 88 39.06 -6.28 -3.32
CA ARG A 88 39.97 -5.84 -4.37
C ARG A 88 40.96 -6.99 -4.61
N ALA A 89 41.04 -7.44 -5.86
CA ALA A 89 42.11 -8.29 -6.37
C ALA A 89 43.40 -7.49 -6.55
#